data_AF-B2BIQ4-F1
#
_entry.id   AF-B2BIQ4-F1
#
_cell.length_a   1.000
_cell.length_b   1.000
_cell.length_c   1.000
_cell.angle_alpha   90.00
_cell.angle_beta   90.00
_cell.angle_gamma   90.00
#
_symmetry.space_group_name_H-M   'P 1'
#
loop_
_entity.id
_entity.type
_entity.pdbx_description
1 polymer ?
#
loop_
_entity_poly.entity_id
_entity_poly.type
_entity_poly.pdbx_seq_one_letter_code
_entity_poly.pdbx_strand_id
1 'polypeptide(L)' 'LAAETYKEFERSYIPEEQRHTNKNSQVAYCYSETIPAPTGKDDAQQKS' A
#
# COMPACT_ATOMS: atom_id res chain seq x y z
N LEU A 1 6.97 9.05 -8.52
CA LEU A 1 8.07 9.11 -7.52
C LEU A 1 7.83 8.11 -6.38
N ALA A 2 6.86 8.35 -5.49
CA ALA A 2 6.62 7.49 -4.31
C ALA A 2 6.50 5.97 -4.63
N ALA A 3 5.70 5.60 -5.63
CA ALA A 3 5.54 4.19 -6.02
C ALA A 3 6.84 3.55 -6.53
N GLU A 4 7.67 4.31 -7.25
CA GLU A 4 8.93 3.80 -7.80
C GLU A 4 9.98 3.65 -6.69
N THR A 5 10.07 4.63 -5.79
CA THR A 5 10.95 4.56 -4.62
C THR A 5 10.59 3.40 -3.70
N TYR A 6 9.29 3.17 -3.46
CA TYR A 6 8.83 2.04 -2.65
C TYR A 6 9.19 0.69 -3.30
N LYS A 7 8.95 0.54 -4.62
CA LYS A 7 9.35 -0.67 -5.35
C LYS A 7 10.86 -0.93 -5.31
N GLU A 8 11.68 0.11 -5.42
CA GLU A 8 13.14 0.00 -5.37
C GLU A 8 13.61 -0.44 -3.98
N PHE A 9 13.01 0.11 -2.92
CA PHE A 9 13.24 -0.33 -1.54
C PHE A 9 12.88 -1.81 -1.35
N GLU A 10 11.68 -2.22 -1.76
CA GLU A 10 11.24 -3.62 -1.62
C GLU A 10 12.16 -4.60 -2.36
N ARG A 11 12.61 -4.25 -3.57
CA ARG A 11 13.52 -5.09 -4.35
C ARG A 11 14.90 -5.19 -3.71
N SER A 12 15.40 -4.11 -3.13
CA SER A 12 16.77 -4.01 -2.59
C SER A 12 16.90 -4.61 -1.20
N TYR A 13 15.85 -4.53 -0.37
CA TYR A 13 15.95 -4.83 1.06
C TYR A 13 15.00 -5.93 1.54
N ILE A 14 13.99 -6.33 0.75
CA ILE A 14 13.05 -7.40 1.12
C ILE A 14 13.32 -8.66 0.28
N PRO A 15 13.62 -9.81 0.92
CA PRO A 15 13.77 -11.09 0.22
C PRO A 15 12.53 -11.43 -0.62
N GLU A 16 12.75 -12.00 -1.80
CA GLU A 16 11.67 -12.27 -2.77
C GLU A 16 10.54 -13.15 -2.21
N GLU A 17 10.92 -14.15 -1.42
CA GLU A 17 10.01 -15.05 -0.69
C GLU A 17 9.14 -14.32 0.34
N GLN A 18 9.59 -13.16 0.83
CA GLN A 18 8.88 -12.34 1.80
C GLN A 18 8.05 -11.23 1.15
N ARG A 19 8.39 -10.75 -0.07
CA ARG A 19 7.69 -9.64 -0.75
C ARG A 19 6.19 -9.89 -0.93
N HIS A 20 5.79 -11.14 -1.13
CA HIS A 20 4.39 -11.50 -1.40
C HIS A 20 3.60 -11.85 -0.13
N THR A 21 4.31 -12.21 0.94
CA THR A 21 3.79 -12.55 2.27
C THR A 21 3.61 -11.31 3.14
N ASN A 22 4.31 -10.22 2.79
CA ASN A 22 4.31 -8.91 3.45
C ASN A 22 3.06 -8.05 3.18
N LYS A 23 2.00 -8.59 2.56
CA LYS A 23 0.77 -7.81 2.30
C LYS A 23 0.10 -7.26 3.58
N ASN A 24 0.45 -7.81 4.75
CA ASN A 24 -0.09 -7.41 6.05
C ASN A 24 1.01 -7.13 7.09
N SER A 25 2.20 -6.74 6.63
CA SER A 25 3.33 -6.45 7.49
C SER A 25 3.03 -5.29 8.41
N GLN A 26 3.14 -5.53 9.72
CA GLN A 26 3.03 -4.55 10.79
C GLN A 26 4.02 -3.36 10.66
N VAL A 27 4.94 -3.41 9.69
CA VAL A 27 5.97 -2.40 9.47
C VAL A 27 5.48 -1.25 8.59
N ALA A 28 4.46 -1.46 7.76
CA ALA A 28 3.91 -0.44 6.87
C ALA A 28 2.57 0.06 7.41
N TYR A 29 2.61 1.05 8.30
CA TYR A 29 1.43 1.74 8.80
C TYR A 29 1.17 3.00 7.97
N CYS A 30 -0.01 3.08 7.35
CA CYS A 30 -0.45 4.29 6.67
C CYS A 30 -1.27 5.14 7.65
N TYR A 31 -0.99 6.44 7.75
CA TYR A 31 -1.80 7.34 8.59
C TYR A 31 -3.28 7.38 8.19
N SER A 32 -3.62 6.98 6.96
CA SER A 32 -4.98 6.87 6.46
C SER A 32 -5.61 5.49 6.67
N GLU A 33 -4.95 4.54 7.35
CA GLU A 33 -5.45 3.15 7.47
C GLU A 33 -6.80 3.04 8.17
N THR A 34 -7.10 3.97 9.10
CA THR A 34 -8.40 4.06 9.77
C THR A 34 -9.44 4.86 8.98
N ILE A 35 -9.03 5.52 7.90
CA ILE A 35 -9.92 6.29 7.03
C ILE A 35 -10.33 5.39 5.86
N PRO A 36 -11.64 5.14 5.65
CA PRO A 36 -12.09 4.26 4.58
C PRO A 36 -11.76 4.86 3.22
N ALA A 37 -10.87 4.19 2.48
CA ALA A 37 -10.55 4.54 1.11
C ALA A 37 -11.69 4.09 0.18
N PRO A 38 -12.14 4.91 -0.78
CA PRO A 38 -13.05 4.45 -1.81
C PRO A 38 -12.34 3.39 -2.66
N THR A 39 -12.94 2.20 -2.77
CA THR A 39 -12.34 1.04 -3.48
C THR A 39 -12.86 0.91 -4.92
N GLY A 40 -13.88 1.69 -5.27
CA GLY A 40 -14.48 1.70 -6.60
C GLY A 40 -14.84 3.10 -7.07
N LYS A 41 -15.21 3.17 -8.35
CA LYS A 41 -15.62 4.41 -9.01
C LYS A 41 -16.89 4.99 -8.36
N ASP A 42 -17.89 4.16 -8.10
CA ASP A 42 -19.16 4.60 -7.52
C ASP A 42 -18.98 5.15 -6.10
N ASP A 43 -18.16 4.50 -5.27
CA ASP A 43 -17.82 4.96 -3.91
C ASP A 43 -17.12 6.32 -3.91
N ALA A 44 -16.26 6.57 -4.90
CA ALA A 44 -15.55 7.84 -5.04
C ALA A 44 -16.50 8.98 -5.47
N GLN A 45 -17.48 8.68 -6.33
CA GLN A 45 -18.43 9.67 -6.83
C GLN A 45 -19.51 10.06 -5.81
N GLN A 46 -19.85 9.17 -4.87
CA GLN A 46 -20.89 9.43 -3.88
C GLN A 46 -20.49 10.48 -2.82
N LYS A 47 -19.20 10.82 -2.71
CA LYS A 47 -18.66 11.77 -1.72
C LYS A 47 -18.27 13.14 -2.30
N SER A 48 -18.71 13.46 -3.52
CA SER A 48 -18.41 14.74 -4.21
C SER A 48 -19.41 15.85 -3.90
#